data_AF-A0A2S2P5H9-F1
#
_entry.id   AF-A0A2S2P5H9-F1
#
_cell.length_a   1.000
_cell.length_b   1.000
_cell.length_c   1.000
_cell.angle_alpha   90.00
_cell.angle_beta   90.00
_cell.angle_gamma   90.00
#
_symmetry.space_group_name_H-M   'P 1'
#
loop_
_entity.id
_entity.type
_entity.pdbx_description
1 polymer ?
#
loop_
_entity_poly.entity_id
_entity_poly.type
_entity_poly.pdbx_seq_one_letter_code
_entity_poly.pdbx_strand_id
1 'polypeptide(L)'
;AVDDVESSRLASNQKKKFTQHTKDVCLKNLTNFIKRKLFILQWIPVYSSEDFLGDLLAGITIGLTVIPQSMALASIVGIPAQYGLYSSFVGTFIYLLFGTSKVVPMGPTAIVALLINNTIGTRGPAYATLLCFLTGIIQILMSFAGLGIIINFISVPVCSGFTSASAILIITSQVKDLIGVKGGGGNLLKMCRIVLEHIGSISIGDTIMGFACIGTVMLLKAFSTTRIGPKEEELQNVWQKNVNKLIWAIGAFR
;
A
#
# COMPACT_ATOMS: atom_id res chain seq x y z
N ALA A 1 -17.62 31.31 63.95
CA ALA A 1 -18.73 31.74 63.06
C ALA A 1 -18.23 32.41 61.80
N VAL A 2 -17.51 33.55 61.87
CA VAL A 2 -16.92 34.20 60.67
C VAL A 2 -15.74 33.39 60.12
N ASP A 3 -14.87 32.87 60.99
CA ASP A 3 -13.71 32.06 60.61
C ASP A 3 -14.06 30.70 59.98
N ASP A 4 -15.19 30.10 60.39
CA ASP A 4 -15.69 28.83 59.83
C ASP A 4 -16.20 28.99 58.39
N VAL A 5 -16.80 30.14 58.09
CA VAL A 5 -17.31 30.46 56.74
C VAL A 5 -16.16 30.75 55.77
N GLU A 6 -15.07 31.33 56.25
CA GLU A 6 -13.89 31.61 55.42
C GLU A 6 -13.05 30.34 55.14
N SER A 7 -12.88 29.49 56.16
CA SER A 7 -12.28 28.15 56.02
C SER A 7 -13.02 27.25 55.01
N SER A 8 -14.35 27.23 55.08
CA SER A 8 -15.18 26.45 54.14
C SER A 8 -15.10 26.97 52.69
N ARG A 9 -15.00 28.30 52.50
CA ARG A 9 -14.80 28.91 51.17
C ARG A 9 -13.44 28.58 50.57
N LEU A 10 -12.36 28.62 51.36
CA LEU A 10 -11.01 28.25 50.93
C LEU A 10 -10.93 26.78 50.50
N ALA A 11 -11.54 25.87 51.26
CA ALA A 11 -11.62 24.45 50.91
C ALA A 11 -12.39 24.21 49.61
N SER A 12 -13.49 24.94 49.38
CA SER A 12 -14.29 24.82 48.15
C SER A 12 -13.54 25.31 46.91
N ASN A 13 -12.76 26.39 47.02
CA ASN A 13 -11.96 26.95 45.94
C ASN A 13 -10.76 26.07 45.59
N GLN A 14 -10.09 25.50 46.60
CA GLN A 14 -9.01 24.53 46.36
C GLN A 14 -9.53 23.26 45.65
N LYS A 15 -10.69 22.75 46.08
CA LYS A 15 -11.32 21.58 45.45
C LYS A 15 -11.70 21.85 43.98
N LYS A 16 -12.24 23.04 43.67
CA LYS A 16 -12.51 23.47 42.28
C LYS A 16 -11.24 23.56 41.45
N LYS A 17 -10.18 24.19 41.95
CA LYS A 17 -8.88 24.33 41.26
C LYS A 17 -8.23 22.96 40.98
N PHE A 18 -8.31 22.04 41.93
CA PHE A 18 -7.77 20.67 41.79
C PHE A 18 -8.58 19.82 40.80
N THR A 19 -9.92 19.96 40.82
CA THR A 19 -10.81 19.27 39.88
C THR A 19 -10.64 19.79 38.44
N GLN A 20 -10.33 21.08 38.29
CA GLN A 20 -10.07 21.68 36.99
C GLN A 20 -8.71 21.27 36.44
N HIS A 21 -7.67 21.26 37.29
CA HIS A 21 -6.33 20.82 36.90
C HIS A 21 -6.26 19.33 36.52
N THR A 22 -7.01 18.46 37.23
CA THR A 22 -7.09 17.02 36.90
C THR A 22 -7.84 16.76 35.59
N LYS A 23 -8.89 17.54 35.28
CA LYS A 23 -9.57 17.49 33.98
C LYS A 23 -8.64 17.93 32.83
N ASP A 24 -7.85 18.97 33.03
CA ASP A 24 -6.92 19.47 32.00
C ASP A 24 -5.77 18.50 31.71
N VAL A 25 -5.24 17.82 32.74
CA VAL A 25 -4.21 16.78 32.58
C VAL A 25 -4.79 15.53 31.88
N CYS A 26 -6.01 15.12 32.24
CA CYS A 26 -6.70 14.01 31.58
C CYS A 26 -7.01 14.32 30.11
N LEU A 27 -7.54 15.51 29.81
CA LEU A 27 -7.78 15.94 28.43
C LEU A 27 -6.49 16.03 27.62
N LYS A 28 -5.38 16.54 28.19
CA LYS A 28 -4.09 16.57 27.50
C LYS A 28 -3.55 15.18 27.21
N ASN A 29 -3.65 14.25 28.14
CA ASN A 29 -3.24 12.86 27.93
C ASN A 29 -4.11 12.15 26.90
N LEU A 30 -5.43 12.37 26.92
CA LEU A 30 -6.36 11.83 25.94
C LEU A 30 -6.10 12.42 24.54
N THR A 31 -5.88 13.72 24.44
CA THR A 31 -5.57 14.41 23.17
C THR A 31 -4.24 13.92 22.60
N ASN A 32 -3.22 13.74 23.44
CA ASN A 32 -1.93 13.19 23.02
C ASN A 32 -2.04 11.71 22.61
N PHE A 33 -2.88 10.92 23.29
CA PHE A 33 -3.15 9.54 22.92
C PHE A 33 -3.89 9.44 21.58
N ILE A 34 -4.91 10.27 21.37
CA ILE A 34 -5.67 10.37 20.11
C ILE A 34 -4.77 10.84 18.98
N LYS A 35 -3.96 11.89 19.19
CA LYS A 35 -2.96 12.35 18.21
C LYS A 35 -1.95 11.27 17.85
N ARG A 36 -1.54 10.42 18.80
CA ARG A 36 -0.62 9.29 18.53
C ARG A 36 -1.30 8.15 17.76
N LYS A 37 -2.61 7.94 17.93
CA LYS A 37 -3.37 6.89 17.24
C LYS A 37 -3.90 7.32 15.86
N LEU A 38 -4.23 8.59 15.69
CA LEU A 38 -4.70 9.20 14.45
C LEU A 38 -3.59 10.12 13.91
N PHE A 39 -2.66 9.52 13.17
CA PHE A 39 -1.52 10.22 12.56
C PHE A 39 -1.98 11.38 11.66
N ILE A 40 -3.17 11.27 11.07
CA ILE A 40 -3.81 12.32 10.26
C ILE A 40 -3.89 13.68 10.94
N LEU A 41 -4.12 13.71 12.25
CA LEU A 41 -4.22 14.95 13.02
C LEU A 41 -2.86 15.62 13.25
N GLN A 42 -1.75 14.91 13.03
CA GLN A 42 -0.41 15.46 13.18
C GLN A 42 0.09 16.18 11.92
N TRP A 43 -0.23 15.65 10.73
CA TRP A 43 0.32 16.18 9.47
C TRP A 43 -0.59 17.19 8.78
N ILE A 44 -1.93 17.11 8.96
CA ILE A 44 -2.88 18.08 8.39
C ILE A 44 -2.53 19.55 8.76
N PRO A 45 -2.16 19.90 10.01
CA PRO A 45 -1.89 21.29 10.38
C PRO A 45 -0.66 21.91 9.71
N VAL A 46 0.27 21.08 9.22
CA VAL A 46 1.54 21.50 8.59
C VAL A 46 1.46 21.40 7.06
N TYR A 47 0.29 21.04 6.53
CA TYR A 47 0.10 20.74 5.11
C TYR A 47 0.03 22.01 4.26
N SER A 48 0.94 22.13 3.28
CA SER A 48 1.01 23.29 2.37
C SER A 48 0.12 23.11 1.13
N SER A 49 -0.23 24.22 0.46
CA SER A 49 -0.91 24.20 -0.84
C SER A 49 -0.02 23.65 -1.97
N GLU A 50 1.31 23.77 -1.83
CA GLU A 50 2.25 23.18 -2.78
C GLU A 50 2.28 21.64 -2.66
N ASP A 51 2.19 21.12 -1.43
CA ASP A 51 2.08 19.67 -1.17
C ASP A 51 0.79 19.10 -1.76
N PHE A 52 -0.29 19.87 -1.75
CA PHE A 52 -1.58 19.45 -2.31
C PHE A 52 -1.49 19.07 -3.79
N LEU A 53 -0.86 19.92 -4.61
CA LEU A 53 -0.72 19.65 -6.04
C LEU A 53 0.18 18.44 -6.30
N GLY A 54 1.26 18.31 -5.52
CA GLY A 54 2.15 17.14 -5.59
C GLY A 54 1.44 15.85 -5.23
N ASP A 55 0.72 15.84 -4.11
CA ASP A 55 -0.03 14.67 -3.62
C ASP A 55 -1.22 14.32 -4.53
N LEU A 56 -1.88 15.32 -5.13
CA LEU A 56 -2.98 15.10 -6.08
C LEU A 56 -2.48 14.41 -7.35
N LEU A 57 -1.39 14.91 -7.93
CA LEU A 57 -0.79 14.30 -9.13
C LEU A 57 -0.27 12.89 -8.82
N ALA A 58 0.44 12.71 -7.69
CA ALA A 58 0.90 11.40 -7.26
C ALA A 58 -0.27 10.45 -7.00
N GLY A 59 -1.36 10.93 -6.38
CA GLY A 59 -2.57 10.16 -6.11
C GLY A 59 -3.28 9.72 -7.39
N ILE A 60 -3.36 10.57 -8.41
CA ILE A 60 -3.92 10.22 -9.72
C ILE A 60 -3.06 9.15 -10.40
N THR A 61 -1.74 9.31 -10.43
CA THR A 61 -0.81 8.32 -11.01
C THR A 61 -0.92 6.97 -10.28
N ILE A 62 -0.85 6.97 -8.95
CA ILE A 62 -0.95 5.74 -8.15
C ILE A 62 -2.34 5.12 -8.31
N GLY A 63 -3.40 5.91 -8.33
CA GLY A 63 -4.78 5.43 -8.54
C GLY A 63 -4.94 4.73 -9.89
N LEU A 64 -4.47 5.37 -10.97
CA LEU A 64 -4.53 4.81 -12.33
C LEU A 64 -3.74 3.51 -12.47
N THR A 65 -2.61 3.37 -11.78
CA THR A 65 -1.80 2.14 -11.79
C THR A 65 -2.39 1.02 -10.92
N VAL A 66 -3.00 1.38 -9.79
CA VAL A 66 -3.58 0.40 -8.84
C VAL A 66 -4.85 -0.26 -9.39
N ILE A 67 -5.62 0.41 -10.26
CA ILE A 67 -6.84 -0.16 -10.87
C ILE A 67 -6.55 -1.46 -11.66
N PRO A 68 -5.74 -1.45 -12.74
CA PRO A 68 -5.45 -2.66 -13.50
C PRO A 68 -4.66 -3.68 -12.67
N GLN A 69 -3.75 -3.22 -11.80
CA GLN A 69 -3.02 -4.10 -10.87
C GLN A 69 -3.98 -4.90 -9.99
N SER A 70 -4.96 -4.26 -9.37
CA SER A 70 -5.91 -4.91 -8.46
C SER A 70 -6.82 -5.91 -9.18
N MET A 71 -7.24 -5.60 -10.41
CA MET A 71 -8.02 -6.50 -11.24
C MET A 71 -7.23 -7.76 -11.63
N ALA A 72 -5.96 -7.58 -12.03
CA ALA A 72 -5.07 -8.70 -12.35
C ALA A 72 -4.84 -9.60 -11.12
N LEU A 73 -4.62 -9.02 -9.94
CA LEU A 73 -4.42 -9.79 -8.71
C LEU A 73 -5.67 -10.57 -8.27
N ALA A 74 -6.87 -10.03 -8.48
CA ALA A 74 -8.11 -10.78 -8.25
C ALA A 74 -8.23 -12.00 -9.19
N SER A 75 -7.77 -11.86 -10.44
CA SER A 75 -7.67 -12.98 -11.40
C SER A 75 -6.69 -14.07 -10.91
N ILE A 76 -5.55 -13.68 -10.33
CA ILE A 76 -4.61 -14.63 -9.71
C ILE A 76 -5.26 -15.39 -8.55
N VAL A 77 -6.07 -14.71 -7.74
CA VAL A 77 -6.86 -15.34 -6.67
C VAL A 77 -7.92 -16.30 -7.24
N GLY A 78 -8.38 -16.08 -8.47
CA GLY A 78 -9.46 -16.85 -9.10
C GLY A 78 -10.84 -16.39 -8.68
N ILE A 79 -10.99 -15.11 -8.32
CA ILE A 79 -12.26 -14.48 -7.95
C ILE A 79 -12.58 -13.31 -8.89
N PRO A 80 -13.84 -12.84 -8.93
CA PRO A 80 -14.21 -11.72 -9.80
C PRO A 80 -13.39 -10.45 -9.55
N ALA A 81 -13.06 -9.72 -10.62
CA ALA A 81 -12.16 -8.57 -10.59
C ALA A 81 -12.61 -7.45 -9.62
N GLN A 82 -13.92 -7.27 -9.41
CA GLN A 82 -14.44 -6.26 -8.50
C GLN A 82 -13.92 -6.41 -7.06
N TYR A 83 -13.60 -7.64 -6.60
CA TYR A 83 -13.06 -7.84 -5.25
C TYR A 83 -11.66 -7.26 -5.08
N GLY A 84 -10.86 -7.20 -6.16
CA GLY A 84 -9.57 -6.51 -6.14
C GLY A 84 -9.74 -4.99 -5.97
N LEU A 85 -10.72 -4.41 -6.66
CA LEU A 85 -11.04 -2.98 -6.57
C LEU A 85 -11.57 -2.62 -5.17
N TYR A 86 -12.40 -3.46 -4.57
CA TYR A 86 -12.87 -3.26 -3.20
C TYR A 86 -11.71 -3.28 -2.20
N SER A 87 -10.78 -4.23 -2.35
CA SER A 87 -9.61 -4.35 -1.47
C SER A 87 -8.68 -3.14 -1.54
N SER A 88 -8.36 -2.66 -2.74
CA SER A 88 -7.53 -1.48 -2.93
C SER A 88 -8.19 -0.23 -2.36
N PHE A 89 -9.46 0.03 -2.67
CA PHE A 89 -10.15 1.22 -2.18
C PHE A 89 -10.31 1.25 -0.66
N VAL A 90 -10.87 0.18 -0.07
CA VAL A 90 -11.15 0.12 1.37
C VAL A 90 -9.85 0.09 2.18
N GLY A 91 -8.84 -0.66 1.73
CA GLY A 91 -7.55 -0.75 2.39
C GLY A 91 -6.82 0.59 2.47
N THR A 92 -6.79 1.35 1.37
CA THR A 92 -6.17 2.69 1.35
C THR A 92 -6.95 3.67 2.24
N PHE A 93 -8.28 3.63 2.23
CA PHE A 93 -9.11 4.51 3.07
C PHE A 93 -8.87 4.25 4.57
N ILE A 94 -8.78 2.99 4.99
CA ILE A 94 -8.46 2.64 6.38
C ILE A 94 -7.03 3.09 6.74
N TYR A 95 -6.07 2.92 5.83
CA TYR A 95 -4.70 3.38 6.05
C TYR A 95 -4.58 4.90 6.14
N LEU A 96 -5.42 5.66 5.44
CA LEU A 96 -5.47 7.12 5.57
C LEU A 96 -5.75 7.56 7.02
N LEU A 97 -6.64 6.84 7.72
CA LEU A 97 -7.07 7.19 9.08
C LEU A 97 -6.08 6.73 10.16
N PHE A 98 -5.57 5.50 10.03
CA PHE A 98 -4.77 4.83 11.07
C PHE A 98 -3.30 4.60 10.70
N GLY A 99 -2.91 4.90 9.46
CA GLY A 99 -1.56 4.72 8.96
C GLY A 99 -0.56 5.61 9.66
N THR A 100 0.68 5.15 9.74
CA THR A 100 1.77 5.84 10.44
C THR A 100 2.66 6.67 9.53
N SER A 101 2.46 6.60 8.21
CA SER A 101 3.25 7.30 7.21
C SER A 101 2.36 7.91 6.13
N LYS A 102 2.71 9.13 5.69
CA LYS A 102 1.99 9.87 4.64
C LYS A 102 2.23 9.31 3.24
N VAL A 103 3.39 8.69 3.01
CA VAL A 103 3.90 8.39 1.64
C VAL A 103 3.78 6.92 1.23
N VAL A 104 3.19 6.07 2.07
CA VAL A 104 3.12 4.63 1.80
C VAL A 104 1.81 4.30 1.07
N PRO A 105 1.86 3.88 -0.21
CA PRO A 105 0.67 3.41 -0.90
C PRO A 105 0.30 2.02 -0.37
N MET A 106 -0.95 1.87 0.06
CA MET A 106 -1.54 0.58 0.43
C MET A 106 -2.36 0.03 -0.71
N GLY A 107 -2.19 -1.25 -1.02
CA GLY A 107 -2.92 -1.94 -2.06
C GLY A 107 -2.68 -3.45 -2.05
N PRO A 108 -3.44 -4.22 -2.84
CA PRO A 108 -3.25 -5.65 -2.95
C PRO A 108 -1.88 -5.99 -3.55
N THR A 109 -1.27 -7.08 -3.09
CA THR A 109 0.04 -7.54 -3.55
C THR A 109 -0.04 -8.95 -4.13
N ALA A 110 0.85 -9.25 -5.09
CA ALA A 110 0.88 -10.54 -5.79
C ALA A 110 1.10 -11.74 -4.85
N ILE A 111 1.98 -11.58 -3.86
CA ILE A 111 2.28 -12.65 -2.90
C ILE A 111 1.04 -13.01 -2.09
N VAL A 112 0.32 -12.01 -1.56
CA VAL A 112 -0.90 -12.24 -0.78
C VAL A 112 -1.99 -12.85 -1.66
N ALA A 113 -2.13 -12.40 -2.92
CA ALA A 113 -3.05 -12.99 -3.88
C ALA A 113 -2.78 -14.50 -4.10
N LEU A 114 -1.52 -14.89 -4.27
CA LEU A 114 -1.13 -16.29 -4.41
C LEU A 114 -1.37 -17.11 -3.14
N LEU A 115 -1.10 -16.55 -1.95
CA LEU A 115 -1.39 -17.22 -0.69
C LEU A 115 -2.89 -17.46 -0.51
N ILE A 116 -3.71 -16.43 -0.76
CA ILE A 116 -5.16 -16.54 -0.71
C ILE A 116 -5.62 -17.64 -1.68
N ASN A 117 -5.14 -17.64 -2.93
CA ASN A 117 -5.51 -18.67 -3.91
C ASN A 117 -5.20 -20.09 -3.40
N ASN A 118 -4.00 -20.31 -2.84
CA ASN A 118 -3.61 -21.61 -2.31
C ASN A 118 -4.44 -22.02 -1.08
N THR A 119 -4.89 -21.05 -0.26
CA THR A 119 -5.75 -21.32 0.89
C THR A 119 -7.21 -21.60 0.49
N ILE A 120 -7.80 -20.77 -0.37
CA ILE A 120 -9.23 -20.89 -0.72
C ILE A 120 -9.46 -21.97 -1.79
N GLY A 121 -8.53 -22.16 -2.72
CA GLY A 121 -8.70 -23.03 -3.88
C GLY A 121 -9.89 -22.60 -4.75
N THR A 122 -10.83 -23.52 -4.97
CA THR A 122 -12.04 -23.29 -5.78
C THR A 122 -13.29 -22.93 -4.96
N ARG A 123 -13.12 -22.61 -3.67
CA ARG A 123 -14.26 -22.38 -2.74
C ARG A 123 -14.99 -21.04 -2.95
N GLY A 124 -14.50 -20.20 -3.85
CA GLY A 124 -15.17 -18.95 -4.24
C GLY A 124 -14.86 -17.75 -3.34
N PRO A 125 -15.48 -16.58 -3.64
CA PRO A 125 -15.11 -15.30 -3.03
C PRO A 125 -15.51 -15.17 -1.55
N ALA A 126 -16.59 -15.84 -1.10
CA ALA A 126 -17.02 -15.78 0.30
C ALA A 126 -15.94 -16.29 1.27
N TYR A 127 -15.19 -17.32 0.88
CA TYR A 127 -14.06 -17.83 1.65
C TYR A 127 -12.89 -16.84 1.68
N ALA A 128 -12.64 -16.10 0.60
CA ALA A 128 -11.63 -15.04 0.59
C ALA A 128 -12.01 -13.90 1.55
N THR A 129 -13.29 -13.52 1.60
CA THR A 129 -13.80 -12.52 2.56
C THR A 129 -13.68 -13.02 4.01
N LEU A 130 -14.03 -14.27 4.28
CA LEU A 130 -13.88 -14.87 5.61
C LEU A 130 -12.41 -14.94 6.03
N LEU A 131 -11.52 -15.35 5.13
CA LEU A 131 -10.09 -15.38 5.38
C LEU A 131 -9.57 -13.97 5.70
N CYS A 132 -9.96 -12.96 4.93
CA CYS A 132 -9.61 -11.57 5.20
C CYS A 132 -10.09 -11.13 6.60
N PHE A 133 -11.35 -11.41 6.94
CA PHE A 133 -11.91 -11.08 8.25
C PHE A 133 -11.14 -11.75 9.40
N LEU A 134 -10.85 -13.05 9.28
CA LEU A 134 -10.10 -13.80 10.29
C LEU A 134 -8.66 -13.29 10.42
N THR A 135 -7.99 -13.00 9.30
CA THR A 135 -6.65 -12.40 9.34
C THR A 135 -6.64 -11.04 10.01
N GLY A 136 -7.68 -10.22 9.83
CA GLY A 136 -7.85 -8.94 10.52
C GLY A 136 -7.99 -9.11 12.04
N ILE A 137 -8.80 -10.07 12.50
CA ILE A 137 -8.92 -10.39 13.94
C ILE A 137 -7.55 -10.81 14.50
N ILE A 138 -6.86 -11.73 13.82
CA ILE A 138 -5.54 -12.20 14.25
C ILE A 138 -4.53 -11.04 14.29
N GLN A 139 -4.53 -10.14 13.31
CA GLN A 139 -3.67 -8.96 13.30
C GLN A 139 -3.96 -8.01 14.47
N ILE A 140 -5.23 -7.79 14.80
CA ILE A 140 -5.64 -6.99 15.96
C ILE A 140 -5.13 -7.63 17.26
N LEU A 141 -5.34 -8.95 17.42
CA LEU A 141 -4.86 -9.68 18.59
C LEU A 141 -3.32 -9.63 18.71
N MET A 142 -2.60 -9.82 17.61
CA MET A 142 -1.13 -9.70 17.59
C MET A 142 -0.67 -8.28 17.94
N SER A 143 -1.41 -7.25 17.49
CA SER A 143 -1.13 -5.86 17.85
C SER A 143 -1.32 -5.61 19.34
N PHE A 144 -2.40 -6.12 19.95
CA PHE A 144 -2.64 -6.00 21.39
C PHE A 144 -1.61 -6.75 22.23
N ALA A 145 -1.15 -7.91 21.77
CA ALA A 145 -0.08 -8.65 22.41
C ALA A 145 1.33 -8.09 22.13
N GLY A 146 1.45 -6.98 21.40
CA GLY A 146 2.73 -6.29 21.19
C GLY A 146 3.70 -7.04 20.27
N LEU A 147 3.24 -8.02 19.48
CA LEU A 147 4.09 -8.86 18.63
C LEU A 147 4.72 -8.09 17.46
N GLY A 148 4.38 -6.82 17.25
CA GLY A 148 5.05 -5.94 16.28
C GLY A 148 6.57 -5.83 16.51
N ILE A 149 7.03 -6.06 17.75
CA ILE A 149 8.46 -6.10 18.09
C ILE A 149 9.21 -7.17 17.29
N ILE A 150 8.56 -8.28 16.91
CA ILE A 150 9.18 -9.38 16.14
C ILE A 150 9.74 -8.90 14.80
N ILE A 151 9.11 -7.89 14.19
CA ILE A 151 9.56 -7.34 12.90
C ILE A 151 10.98 -6.79 12.99
N ASN A 152 11.38 -6.24 14.15
CA ASN A 152 12.73 -5.71 14.38
C ASN A 152 13.79 -6.81 14.48
N PHE A 153 13.38 -8.07 14.68
CA PHE A 153 14.28 -9.23 14.76
C PHE A 153 14.44 -9.96 13.42
N ILE A 154 13.75 -9.53 12.36
CA ILE A 154 13.94 -10.10 11.03
C ILE A 154 15.25 -9.57 10.46
N SER A 155 16.19 -10.49 10.23
CA SER A 155 17.51 -10.13 9.72
C SER A 155 17.47 -9.70 8.25
N VAL A 156 18.38 -8.81 7.85
CA VAL A 156 18.52 -8.36 6.46
C VAL A 156 18.67 -9.53 5.47
N PRO A 157 19.44 -10.60 5.77
CA PRO A 157 19.51 -11.78 4.89
C PRO A 157 18.16 -12.48 4.69
N VAL A 158 17.31 -12.56 5.73
CA VAL A 158 15.98 -13.18 5.63
C VAL A 158 15.07 -12.34 4.74
N CYS A 159 15.06 -11.01 4.92
CA CYS A 159 14.33 -10.10 4.05
C CYS A 159 14.78 -10.21 2.59
N SER A 160 16.09 -10.29 2.35
CA SER A 160 16.68 -10.44 1.01
C SER A 160 16.29 -11.78 0.36
N GLY A 161 16.40 -12.89 1.11
CA GLY A 161 16.00 -14.21 0.65
C GLY A 161 14.50 -14.28 0.33
N PHE A 162 13.66 -13.75 1.22
CA PHE A 162 12.21 -13.68 0.99
C PHE A 162 11.85 -12.84 -0.23
N THR A 163 12.50 -11.69 -0.43
CA THR A 163 12.27 -10.81 -1.59
C THR A 163 12.70 -11.51 -2.89
N SER A 164 13.84 -12.18 -2.90
CA SER A 164 14.34 -12.93 -4.07
C SER A 164 13.41 -14.09 -4.42
N ALA A 165 13.00 -14.88 -3.43
CA ALA A 165 12.04 -15.97 -3.63
C ALA A 165 10.68 -15.45 -4.13
N SER A 166 10.21 -14.33 -3.57
CA SER A 166 8.98 -13.67 -4.00
C SER A 166 9.06 -13.18 -5.44
N ALA A 167 10.20 -12.63 -5.87
CA ALA A 167 10.40 -12.22 -7.26
C ALA A 167 10.30 -13.41 -8.23
N ILE A 168 10.96 -14.54 -7.91
CA ILE A 168 10.86 -15.77 -8.71
C ILE A 168 9.42 -16.29 -8.75
N LEU A 169 8.73 -16.27 -7.62
CA LEU A 169 7.33 -16.69 -7.52
C LEU A 169 6.41 -15.82 -8.38
N ILE A 170 6.57 -14.49 -8.31
CA ILE A 170 5.79 -13.55 -9.10
C ILE A 170 6.05 -13.78 -10.58
N ILE A 171 7.31 -13.85 -11.02
CA ILE A 171 7.65 -14.09 -12.44
C ILE A 171 6.98 -15.38 -12.90
N THR A 172 7.19 -16.49 -12.18
CA THR A 172 6.60 -17.80 -12.52
C THR A 172 5.08 -17.73 -12.62
N SER A 173 4.42 -16.99 -11.72
CA SER A 173 2.96 -16.86 -11.72
C SER A 173 2.40 -16.11 -12.93
N GLN A 174 3.19 -15.21 -13.52
CA GLN A 174 2.78 -14.38 -14.67
C GLN A 174 3.16 -15.00 -16.02
N VAL A 175 4.08 -15.99 -16.06
CA VAL A 175 4.49 -16.65 -17.31
C VAL A 175 3.30 -17.29 -18.03
N LYS A 176 2.35 -17.91 -17.30
CA LYS A 176 1.17 -18.53 -17.90
C LYS A 176 0.31 -17.52 -18.67
N ASP A 177 0.14 -16.33 -18.10
CA ASP A 177 -0.72 -15.27 -18.64
C ASP A 177 -0.01 -14.61 -19.83
N LEU A 178 1.33 -14.53 -19.79
CA LEU A 178 2.15 -14.05 -20.90
C LEU A 178 2.07 -14.96 -22.15
N ILE A 179 1.98 -16.27 -21.95
CA ILE A 179 2.00 -17.28 -23.02
C ILE A 179 0.56 -17.66 -23.47
N GLY A 180 -0.46 -17.10 -22.82
CA GLY A 180 -1.88 -17.35 -23.14
C GLY A 180 -2.38 -18.72 -22.69
N VAL A 181 -1.71 -19.36 -21.72
CA VAL A 181 -2.12 -20.66 -21.18
C VAL A 181 -3.18 -20.45 -20.11
N LYS A 182 -4.39 -20.99 -20.36
CA LYS A 182 -5.48 -20.94 -19.38
C LYS A 182 -5.19 -21.85 -18.19
N GLY A 183 -4.90 -21.25 -17.04
CA GLY A 183 -4.70 -21.96 -15.77
C GLY A 183 -4.96 -21.05 -14.58
N GLY A 184 -5.49 -21.60 -13.48
CA GLY A 184 -5.74 -20.85 -12.23
C GLY A 184 -4.45 -20.48 -11.47
N GLY A 185 -4.58 -19.78 -10.34
CA GLY A 185 -3.52 -19.58 -9.34
C GLY A 185 -3.05 -20.90 -8.68
N GLY A 186 -1.93 -20.87 -7.94
CA GLY A 186 -1.45 -22.04 -7.19
C GLY A 186 0.03 -21.99 -6.81
N ASN A 187 0.54 -23.09 -6.21
CA ASN A 187 1.94 -23.24 -5.84
C ASN A 187 2.88 -23.17 -7.06
N LEU A 188 4.11 -22.68 -6.85
CA LEU A 188 5.16 -22.55 -7.86
C LEU A 188 5.35 -23.85 -8.68
N LEU A 189 5.41 -25.01 -8.01
CA LEU A 189 5.56 -26.30 -8.68
C LEU A 189 4.37 -26.64 -9.59
N LYS A 190 3.15 -26.31 -9.16
CA LYS A 190 1.94 -26.53 -9.96
C LYS A 190 1.93 -25.64 -11.19
N MET A 191 2.40 -24.39 -11.04
CA MET A 191 2.56 -23.45 -12.15
C MET A 191 3.57 -23.94 -13.17
N CYS A 192 4.77 -24.35 -12.73
CA CYS A 192 5.78 -24.89 -13.64
C CYS A 192 5.27 -26.13 -14.37
N ARG A 193 4.57 -27.04 -13.68
CA ARG A 193 3.98 -28.22 -14.32
C ARG A 193 2.93 -27.85 -15.37
N ILE A 194 2.02 -26.93 -15.07
CA ILE A 194 0.98 -26.48 -16.02
C ILE A 194 1.62 -25.89 -17.27
N VAL A 195 2.64 -25.03 -17.12
CA VAL A 195 3.34 -24.42 -18.25
C VAL A 195 4.04 -25.47 -19.11
N LEU A 196 4.68 -26.47 -18.49
CA LEU A 196 5.36 -27.56 -19.21
C LEU A 196 4.37 -28.47 -19.95
N GLU A 197 3.25 -28.83 -19.33
CA GLU A 197 2.22 -29.69 -19.93
C GLU A 197 1.49 -29.00 -21.09
N HIS A 198 1.26 -27.69 -20.99
CA HIS A 198 0.50 -26.92 -21.97
C HIS A 198 1.38 -26.14 -22.97
N ILE A 199 2.68 -26.43 -23.02
CA ILE A 199 3.65 -25.76 -23.90
C ILE A 199 3.34 -25.94 -25.40
N GLY A 200 2.54 -26.95 -25.76
CA GLY A 200 2.06 -27.16 -27.13
C GLY A 200 0.82 -26.32 -27.49
N SER A 201 0.12 -25.76 -26.50
CA SER A 201 -1.14 -25.00 -26.69
C SER A 201 -0.94 -23.48 -26.61
N ILE A 202 0.27 -23.02 -26.87
CA ILE A 202 0.65 -21.61 -26.75
C ILE A 202 -0.10 -20.77 -27.78
N SER A 203 -0.76 -19.72 -27.29
CA SER A 203 -1.34 -18.70 -28.14
C SER A 203 -0.22 -17.75 -28.60
N ILE A 204 0.14 -17.86 -29.88
CA ILE A 204 1.17 -17.01 -30.50
C ILE A 204 0.77 -15.53 -30.41
N GLY A 205 -0.53 -15.23 -30.56
CA GLY A 205 -1.06 -13.87 -30.47
C GLY A 205 -0.86 -13.26 -29.09
N ASP A 206 -1.23 -13.97 -28.03
CA ASP A 206 -1.09 -13.49 -26.64
C ASP A 206 0.38 -13.32 -26.27
N THR A 207 1.23 -14.25 -26.73
CA THR A 207 2.68 -14.20 -26.52
C THR A 207 3.32 -12.95 -27.15
N ILE A 208 3.03 -12.68 -28.43
CA ILE A 208 3.55 -11.49 -29.12
C ILE A 208 3.05 -10.22 -28.45
N MET A 209 1.76 -10.14 -28.13
CA MET A 209 1.17 -8.98 -27.46
C MET A 209 1.81 -8.74 -26.08
N GLY A 210 2.01 -9.80 -25.30
CA GLY A 210 2.63 -9.75 -23.99
C GLY A 210 4.07 -9.23 -24.04
N PHE A 211 4.92 -9.81 -24.90
CA PHE A 211 6.30 -9.36 -25.07
C PHE A 211 6.39 -7.94 -25.67
N ALA A 212 5.52 -7.59 -26.61
CA ALA A 212 5.46 -6.23 -27.16
C ALA A 212 5.07 -5.20 -26.09
N CYS A 213 4.13 -5.55 -25.21
CA CYS A 213 3.74 -4.71 -24.07
C CYS A 213 4.92 -4.51 -23.11
N ILE A 214 5.62 -5.59 -22.72
CA ILE A 214 6.82 -5.51 -21.88
C ILE A 214 7.87 -4.62 -22.55
N GLY A 215 8.15 -4.84 -23.84
CA GLY A 215 9.11 -4.05 -24.60
C GLY A 215 8.75 -2.56 -24.64
N THR A 216 7.48 -2.24 -24.86
CA THR A 216 6.97 -0.86 -24.87
C THR A 216 7.13 -0.21 -23.50
N VAL A 217 6.75 -0.88 -22.42
CA VAL A 217 6.91 -0.38 -21.05
C VAL A 217 8.39 -0.17 -20.69
N MET A 218 9.27 -1.10 -21.09
CA MET A 218 10.71 -0.96 -20.88
C MET A 218 11.30 0.21 -21.69
N LEU A 219 10.85 0.41 -22.92
CA LEU A 219 11.28 1.52 -23.77
C LEU A 219 10.82 2.86 -23.19
N LEU A 220 9.57 2.96 -22.75
CA LEU A 220 9.05 4.14 -22.06
C LEU A 220 9.83 4.44 -20.77
N LYS A 221 10.19 3.40 -20.01
CA LYS A 221 11.04 3.55 -18.83
C LYS A 221 12.44 4.07 -19.19
N ALA A 222 13.07 3.51 -20.22
CA ALA A 222 14.38 3.93 -20.69
C ALA A 222 14.35 5.40 -21.18
N PHE A 223 13.31 5.77 -21.93
CA PHE A 223 13.09 7.14 -22.40
C PHE A 223 12.92 8.13 -21.23
N SER A 224 12.10 7.78 -20.23
CA SER A 224 11.92 8.58 -19.03
C SER A 224 13.20 8.79 -18.22
N THR A 225 14.13 7.83 -18.22
CA THR A 225 15.42 7.98 -17.53
C THR A 225 16.45 8.79 -18.31
N THR A 226 16.21 9.06 -19.59
CA THR A 226 17.15 9.81 -20.44
C THR A 226 16.88 11.31 -20.26
N ARG A 227 17.75 12.02 -19.52
CA ARG A 227 17.73 13.49 -19.48
C ARG A 227 18.60 14.05 -20.60
N ILE A 228 18.09 15.05 -21.32
CA ILE A 228 18.83 15.75 -22.38
C ILE A 228 19.44 17.01 -21.77
N GLY A 229 20.78 17.10 -21.75
CA GLY A 229 21.54 18.27 -21.29
C GLY A 229 22.35 18.05 -19.99
N PRO A 230 23.13 19.07 -19.56
CA PRO A 230 23.94 19.01 -18.33
C PRO A 230 23.05 18.89 -17.08
N LYS A 231 23.59 18.28 -16.01
CA LYS A 231 22.86 18.00 -14.75
C LYS A 231 22.43 19.26 -14.00
N GLU A 232 23.11 20.39 -14.22
CA GLU A 232 22.80 21.68 -13.59
C GLU A 232 21.68 22.41 -14.33
N GLU A 233 20.61 22.75 -13.62
CA GLU A 233 19.43 23.45 -14.16
C GLU A 233 19.73 24.87 -14.67
N GLU A 234 20.83 25.47 -14.21
CA GLU A 234 21.26 26.81 -14.64
C GLU A 234 21.94 26.80 -16.02
N LEU A 235 22.50 25.66 -16.45
CA LEU A 235 23.18 25.52 -17.75
C LEU A 235 22.26 24.97 -18.86
N GLN A 236 20.98 24.72 -18.57
CA GLN A 236 20.03 24.18 -19.53
C GLN A 236 19.32 25.29 -20.32
N ASN A 237 19.33 25.16 -21.65
CA ASN A 237 18.54 26.02 -22.53
C ASN A 237 17.03 25.86 -22.23
N VAL A 238 16.24 26.91 -22.49
CA VAL A 238 14.76 26.90 -22.30
C VAL A 238 14.10 25.72 -23.03
N TRP A 239 14.61 25.38 -24.23
CA TRP A 239 14.16 24.21 -24.98
C TRP A 239 14.47 22.89 -24.26
N GLN A 240 15.68 22.74 -23.71
CA GLN A 240 16.07 21.55 -22.93
C GLN A 240 15.25 21.41 -21.64
N LYS A 241 14.91 22.53 -20.98
CA LYS A 241 14.01 22.53 -19.82
C LYS A 241 12.59 22.06 -20.19
N ASN A 242 12.04 22.55 -21.29
CA ASN A 242 10.70 22.15 -21.74
C ASN A 242 10.66 20.68 -22.19
N VAL A 243 11.69 20.21 -22.91
CA VAL A 243 11.82 18.81 -23.31
C VAL A 243 12.00 17.90 -22.10
N ASN A 244 12.86 18.25 -21.13
CA ASN A 244 13.04 17.48 -19.91
C ASN A 244 11.76 17.46 -19.05
N LYS A 245 10.97 18.55 -19.01
CA LYS A 245 9.64 18.55 -18.37
C LYS A 245 8.65 17.61 -19.07
N LEU A 246 8.67 17.56 -20.40
CA LEU A 246 7.86 16.63 -21.19
C LEU A 246 8.27 15.17 -20.96
N ILE A 247 9.57 14.87 -20.97
CA ILE A 247 10.13 13.55 -20.66
C ILE A 247 9.77 13.13 -19.23
N TRP A 248 9.86 14.06 -18.27
CA TRP A 248 9.47 13.83 -16.89
C TRP A 248 7.97 13.55 -16.76
N ALA A 249 7.11 14.31 -17.45
CA ALA A 249 5.66 14.09 -17.44
C ALA A 249 5.31 12.72 -18.03
N ILE A 250 5.92 12.32 -19.15
CA ILE A 250 5.75 10.98 -19.74
C ILE A 250 6.21 9.90 -18.75
N GLY A 251 7.31 10.12 -18.04
CA GLY A 251 7.80 9.24 -16.99
C GLY A 251 6.92 9.13 -15.75
N ALA A 252 6.25 10.22 -15.39
CA ALA A 252 5.34 10.30 -14.24
C ALA A 252 4.01 9.58 -14.48
N PHE A 253 3.61 9.38 -15.74
CA PHE A 253 2.41 8.62 -16.14
C PHE A 253 2.69 7.14 -16.47
N ARG A 254 3.92 6.67 -16.23
CA ARG A 254 4.35 5.27 -16.43
C ARG A 254 3.78 4.30 -15.40
#